data_AF-A0A534KEE6-F1
#
_entry.id   AF-A0A534KEE6-F1
#
_cell.length_a   1.000
_cell.length_b   1.000
_cell.length_c   1.000
_cell.angle_alpha   90.00
_cell.angle_beta   90.00
_cell.angle_gamma   90.00
#
_symmetry.space_group_name_H-M   'P 1'
#
loop_
_entity.id
_entity.type
_entity.pdbx_description
1 polymer ?
#
loop_
_entity_poly.entity_id
_entity_poly.type
_entity_poly.pdbx_seq_one_letter_code
_entity_poly.pdbx_strand_id
1 'polypeptide(L)'
;MWPERAAVILARLLVEQGRLDEGLARAEEAVSQATAQGLKSWTEVFSVALLAGAYGTADQPAKGLKVIETLAANSVVRFYEPEIRRIRGELLLAQTPGAAAEAEACFRGAIDLARARQEKSLELRAAMSLARLLQRTGKREEARVPLAMVYPGFTEGLETADLREAKALLEELA
;
A
#
# COMPACT_ATOMS: atom_id res chain seq x y z
N MET A 1 12.68 -12.26 15.65
CA MET A 1 12.46 -12.61 14.22
C MET A 1 11.01 -13.00 13.87
N TRP A 2 10.37 -13.99 14.51
CA TRP A 2 8.92 -14.28 14.32
C TRP A 2 7.96 -13.36 15.11
N PRO A 3 8.29 -12.89 16.34
CA PRO A 3 7.40 -12.04 17.14
C PRO A 3 7.15 -10.67 16.52
N GLU A 4 8.17 -10.03 15.97
CA GLU A 4 8.06 -8.68 15.37
C GLU A 4 7.15 -8.68 14.13
N ARG A 5 7.21 -9.74 13.31
CA ARG A 5 6.37 -9.88 12.10
C ARG A 5 4.90 -10.09 12.44
N ALA A 6 4.65 -10.97 13.42
CA ALA A 6 3.31 -11.19 13.93
C ALA A 6 2.75 -9.91 14.56
N ALA A 7 3.58 -9.10 15.23
CA ALA A 7 3.16 -7.87 15.86
C ALA A 7 2.65 -6.81 14.86
N VAL A 8 3.28 -6.65 13.69
CA VAL A 8 2.82 -5.65 12.71
C VAL A 8 1.58 -6.12 11.94
N ILE A 9 1.48 -7.41 11.64
CA ILE A 9 0.25 -7.98 11.06
C ILE A 9 -0.89 -7.87 12.06
N LEU A 10 -0.65 -8.19 13.33
CA LEU A 10 -1.63 -8.02 14.41
C LEU A 10 -2.02 -6.56 14.59
N ALA A 11 -1.08 -5.63 14.53
CA ALA A 11 -1.35 -4.20 14.59
C ALA A 11 -2.30 -3.74 13.47
N ARG A 12 -2.09 -4.23 12.23
CA ARG A 12 -3.01 -3.96 11.12
C ARG A 12 -4.41 -4.53 11.38
N LEU A 13 -4.50 -5.78 11.86
CA LEU A 13 -5.79 -6.39 12.21
C LEU A 13 -6.51 -5.61 13.32
N LEU A 14 -5.78 -5.09 14.32
CA LEU A 14 -6.33 -4.26 15.38
C LEU A 14 -6.86 -2.92 14.83
N VAL A 15 -6.14 -2.29 13.90
CA VAL A 15 -6.57 -1.07 13.22
C VAL A 15 -7.83 -1.32 12.38
N GLU A 16 -7.88 -2.43 11.64
CA GLU A 16 -9.05 -2.86 10.86
C GLU A 16 -10.28 -3.16 11.76
N GLN A 17 -10.06 -3.58 13.01
CA GLN A 17 -11.09 -3.79 14.02
C GLN A 17 -11.49 -2.50 14.77
N GLY A 18 -10.97 -1.33 14.37
CA GLY A 18 -11.26 -0.04 15.02
C GLY A 18 -10.51 0.20 16.33
N ARG A 19 -9.61 -0.71 16.75
CA ARG A 19 -8.70 -0.53 17.90
C ARG A 19 -7.45 0.23 17.46
N LEU A 20 -7.67 1.45 16.97
CA LEU A 20 -6.66 2.25 16.28
C LEU A 20 -5.44 2.54 17.17
N ASP A 21 -5.66 3.03 18.39
CA ASP A 21 -4.56 3.43 19.28
C ASP A 21 -3.65 2.26 19.68
N GLU A 22 -4.24 1.11 19.97
CA GLU A 22 -3.50 -0.08 20.36
C GLU A 22 -2.75 -0.70 19.18
N GLY A 23 -3.40 -0.75 18.01
CA GLY A 23 -2.75 -1.21 16.78
C GLY A 23 -1.58 -0.33 16.40
N LEU A 24 -1.75 1.00 16.42
CA LEU A 24 -0.68 1.94 16.12
C LEU A 24 0.49 1.84 17.10
N ALA A 25 0.22 1.82 18.41
CA ALA A 25 1.28 1.69 19.42
C ALA A 25 2.12 0.41 19.22
N ARG A 26 1.46 -0.72 18.90
CA ARG A 26 2.13 -1.99 18.62
C ARG A 26 2.95 -1.96 17.34
N ALA A 27 2.47 -1.30 16.29
CA ALA A 27 3.22 -1.15 15.04
C ALA A 27 4.44 -0.23 15.22
N GLU A 28 4.29 0.89 15.94
CA GLU A 28 5.38 1.81 16.26
C GLU A 28 6.49 1.11 17.06
N GLU A 29 6.11 0.35 18.09
CA GLU A 29 7.04 -0.44 18.90
C GLU A 29 7.81 -1.46 18.04
N ALA A 30 7.11 -2.22 17.19
CA ALA A 30 7.71 -3.24 16.34
C ALA A 30 8.68 -2.64 15.32
N VAL A 31 8.35 -1.49 14.71
CA VAL A 31 9.23 -0.76 13.79
C VAL A 31 10.45 -0.22 14.53
N SER A 32 10.26 0.39 15.71
CA SER A 32 11.36 0.93 16.51
C SER A 32 12.37 -0.15 16.92
N GLN A 33 11.88 -1.32 17.36
CA GLN A 33 12.73 -2.46 17.69
C GLN A 33 13.49 -2.99 16.48
N ALA A 34 12.84 -3.10 15.31
CA ALA A 34 13.49 -3.55 14.08
C ALA A 34 14.61 -2.59 13.62
N THR A 35 14.37 -1.28 13.70
CA THR A 35 15.36 -0.26 13.36
C THR A 35 16.52 -0.23 14.37
N ALA A 36 16.24 -0.35 15.67
CA ALA A 36 17.28 -0.38 16.72
C ALA A 36 18.23 -1.58 16.60
N GLN A 37 17.74 -2.71 16.10
CA GLN A 37 18.56 -3.90 15.83
C GLN A 37 19.40 -3.77 14.54
N GLY A 38 19.33 -2.65 13.83
CA GLY A 38 20.07 -2.42 12.58
C GLY A 38 19.65 -3.36 11.45
N LEU A 39 18.47 -3.99 11.57
CA LEU A 39 17.94 -4.94 10.60
C LEU A 39 17.44 -4.20 9.36
N LYS A 40 18.37 -3.74 8.52
CA LYS A 40 18.14 -3.26 7.15
C LYS A 40 17.68 -4.42 6.26
N SER A 41 16.51 -4.95 6.57
CA SER A 41 16.02 -6.25 6.09
C SER A 41 14.63 -6.09 5.50
N TRP A 42 14.19 -7.12 4.78
CA TRP A 42 12.81 -7.21 4.24
C TRP A 42 11.73 -6.91 5.29
N THR A 43 12.05 -7.17 6.56
CA THR A 43 11.15 -6.99 7.71
C THR A 43 10.94 -5.52 8.04
N GLU A 44 11.96 -4.67 7.94
CA GLU A 44 11.85 -3.23 8.22
C GLU A 44 10.94 -2.56 7.18
N VAL A 45 11.22 -2.80 5.89
CA VAL A 45 10.47 -2.22 4.77
C VAL A 45 8.99 -2.61 4.82
N PHE A 46 8.68 -3.89 5.07
CA PHE A 46 7.31 -4.38 5.17
C PHE A 46 6.58 -3.82 6.40
N SER A 47 7.27 -3.76 7.54
CA SER A 47 6.68 -3.25 8.79
C SER A 47 6.35 -1.76 8.69
N VAL A 48 7.25 -1.00 8.09
CA VAL A 48 7.09 0.44 7.87
C VAL A 48 5.98 0.74 6.86
N ALA A 49 5.88 -0.04 5.78
CA ALA A 49 4.78 0.07 4.83
C ALA A 49 3.42 -0.19 5.49
N LEU A 50 3.32 -1.23 6.32
CA LEU A 50 2.10 -1.53 7.08
C LEU A 50 1.75 -0.42 8.08
N LEU A 51 2.73 0.10 8.83
CA LEU A 51 2.52 1.22 9.75
C LEU A 51 2.02 2.48 9.01
N ALA A 52 2.61 2.80 7.86
CA ALA A 52 2.19 3.93 7.06
C ALA A 52 0.75 3.79 6.56
N GLY A 53 0.36 2.59 6.11
CA GLY A 53 -1.03 2.29 5.76
C GLY A 53 -1.99 2.42 6.95
N ALA A 54 -1.58 1.94 8.13
CA ALA A 54 -2.36 2.04 9.36
C ALA A 54 -2.62 3.49 9.77
N TYR A 55 -1.64 4.39 9.62
CA TYR A 55 -1.85 5.83 9.84
C TYR A 55 -2.87 6.44 8.88
N GLY A 56 -2.94 5.95 7.64
CA GLY A 56 -3.98 6.37 6.68
C GLY A 56 -5.38 5.98 7.17
N THR A 57 -5.56 4.75 7.64
CA THR A 57 -6.84 4.28 8.20
C THR A 57 -7.23 5.01 9.49
N ALA A 58 -6.24 5.43 10.29
CA ALA A 58 -6.45 6.14 11.55
C ALA A 58 -6.56 7.68 11.40
N ASP A 59 -6.83 8.19 10.19
CA ASP A 59 -6.97 9.61 9.87
C ASP A 59 -5.75 10.47 10.28
N GLN A 60 -4.55 9.87 10.23
CA GLN A 60 -3.27 10.52 10.55
C GLN A 60 -2.29 10.48 9.37
N PRO A 61 -2.70 10.89 8.15
CA PRO A 61 -1.90 10.65 6.94
C PRO A 61 -0.55 11.39 6.93
N ALA A 62 -0.44 12.51 7.66
CA ALA A 62 0.83 13.23 7.83
C ALA A 62 1.92 12.40 8.50
N LYS A 63 1.54 11.58 9.50
CA LYS A 63 2.50 10.67 10.17
C LYS A 63 2.92 9.54 9.23
N GLY A 64 1.97 8.99 8.48
CA GLY A 64 2.24 7.96 7.47
C GLY A 64 3.23 8.44 6.40
N LEU A 65 3.05 9.67 5.89
CA LEU A 65 3.94 10.26 4.90
C LEU A 65 5.38 10.42 5.43
N LYS A 66 5.53 10.97 6.63
CA LYS A 66 6.84 11.14 7.27
C LYS A 66 7.59 9.81 7.43
N VAL A 67 6.87 8.76 7.81
CA VAL A 67 7.40 7.41 7.98
C VAL A 67 7.89 6.83 6.63
N ILE A 68 7.13 7.01 5.56
CA ILE A 68 7.53 6.59 4.21
C ILE A 68 8.73 7.37 3.68
N GLU A 69 8.79 8.68 3.91
CA GLU A 69 9.91 9.53 3.45
C GLU A 69 11.22 9.14 4.12
N THR A 70 11.16 8.84 5.43
CA THR A 70 12.32 8.35 6.19
C THR A 70 12.80 7.00 5.65
N LEU A 71 11.87 6.14 5.22
CA LEU A 71 12.21 4.86 4.61
C LEU A 71 12.84 5.05 3.22
N ALA A 72 12.24 5.88 2.36
CA ALA A 72 12.72 6.11 0.99
C ALA A 72 14.15 6.67 0.93
N ALA A 73 14.58 7.40 1.98
CA ALA A 73 15.95 7.87 2.13
C ALA A 73 16.97 6.73 2.38
N ASN A 74 16.51 5.53 2.74
CA ASN A 74 17.34 4.34 2.94
C ASN A 74 17.33 3.45 1.68
N SER A 75 18.51 3.19 1.12
CA SER A 75 18.71 2.53 -0.19
C SER A 75 18.33 1.05 -0.28
N VAL A 76 17.90 0.42 0.81
CA VAL A 76 17.57 -1.02 0.92
C VAL A 76 16.11 -1.31 0.51
N VAL A 77 15.34 -0.26 0.22
CA VAL A 77 13.88 -0.31 -0.04
C VAL A 77 13.52 -0.74 -1.46
N ARG A 78 14.52 -0.98 -2.32
CA ARG A 78 14.28 -1.19 -3.76
C ARG A 78 13.26 -2.29 -4.02
N PHE A 79 13.29 -3.42 -3.32
CA PHE A 79 12.38 -4.53 -3.63
C PHE A 79 10.89 -4.26 -3.36
N TYR A 80 10.53 -3.30 -2.50
CA TYR A 80 9.13 -2.98 -2.17
C TYR A 80 8.67 -1.62 -2.66
N GLU A 81 9.52 -0.98 -3.47
CA GLU A 81 9.34 0.38 -3.95
C GLU A 81 7.98 0.62 -4.64
N PRO A 82 7.40 -0.31 -5.45
CA PRO A 82 6.05 -0.11 -5.98
C PRO A 82 5.00 0.06 -4.89
N GLU A 83 5.05 -0.76 -3.83
CA GLU A 83 4.09 -0.66 -2.73
C GLU A 83 4.29 0.64 -1.93
N ILE A 84 5.54 1.06 -1.71
CA ILE A 84 5.83 2.33 -1.04
C ILE A 84 5.25 3.51 -1.83
N ARG A 85 5.41 3.51 -3.15
CA ARG A 85 4.79 4.51 -4.04
C ARG A 85 3.27 4.47 -3.96
N ARG A 86 2.67 3.27 -3.94
CA ARG A 86 1.21 3.11 -3.78
C ARG A 86 0.72 3.70 -2.46
N ILE A 87 1.33 3.35 -1.32
CA ILE A 87 0.90 3.85 -0.01
C ILE A 87 1.07 5.37 0.08
N ARG A 88 2.15 5.93 -0.50
CA ARG A 88 2.32 7.39 -0.59
C ARG A 88 1.13 8.04 -1.31
N GLY A 89 0.69 7.48 -2.44
CA GLY A 89 -0.47 7.97 -3.18
C GLY A 89 -1.76 7.98 -2.34
N GLU A 90 -2.04 6.88 -1.63
CA GLU A 90 -3.20 6.81 -0.73
C GLU A 90 -3.15 7.85 0.40
N LEU A 91 -1.98 8.05 1.00
CA LEU A 91 -1.81 9.02 2.07
C LEU A 91 -1.94 10.46 1.58
N LEU A 92 -1.49 10.76 0.35
CA LEU A 92 -1.69 12.06 -0.27
C LEU A 92 -3.17 12.37 -0.48
N LEU A 93 -3.94 11.38 -0.96
CA LEU A 93 -5.40 11.52 -1.11
C LEU A 93 -6.11 11.75 0.23
N ALA A 94 -5.64 11.11 1.30
CA ALA A 94 -6.21 11.29 2.64
C ALA A 94 -5.82 12.63 3.28
N GLN A 95 -4.60 13.12 3.04
CA GLN A 95 -4.10 14.35 3.68
C GLN A 95 -4.63 15.62 3.03
N THR A 96 -4.62 15.68 1.70
CA THR A 96 -4.69 16.95 0.99
C THR A 96 -5.81 16.91 -0.05
N PRO A 97 -6.91 17.65 0.19
CA PRO A 97 -7.92 17.88 -0.84
C PRO A 97 -7.26 18.48 -2.09
N GLY A 98 -7.42 17.83 -3.25
CA GLY A 98 -6.82 18.28 -4.51
C GLY A 98 -5.50 17.60 -4.90
N ALA A 99 -4.91 16.74 -4.05
CA ALA A 99 -3.69 15.99 -4.39
C ALA A 99 -3.92 14.81 -5.37
N ALA A 100 -5.03 14.79 -6.10
CA ALA A 100 -5.41 13.71 -7.02
C ALA A 100 -4.35 13.49 -8.11
N ALA A 101 -3.79 14.55 -8.69
CA ALA A 101 -2.77 14.43 -9.72
C ALA A 101 -1.45 13.83 -9.19
N GLU A 102 -1.04 14.21 -7.99
CA GLU A 102 0.17 13.68 -7.35
C GLU A 102 -0.01 12.21 -6.94
N ALA A 103 -1.18 11.87 -6.42
CA ALA A 103 -1.52 10.49 -6.10
C ALA A 103 -1.59 9.60 -7.36
N GLU A 104 -2.19 10.10 -8.44
CA GLU A 104 -2.22 9.42 -9.74
C GLU A 104 -0.80 9.14 -10.26
N ALA A 105 0.10 10.13 -10.18
CA ALA A 105 1.50 9.96 -10.57
C ALA A 105 2.21 8.89 -9.72
N CYS A 106 1.91 8.83 -8.40
CA CYS A 106 2.44 7.80 -7.53
C CYS A 106 1.97 6.40 -7.95
N PHE A 107 0.67 6.22 -8.26
CA PHE A 107 0.13 4.94 -8.67
C PHE A 107 0.64 4.48 -10.04
N ARG A 108 0.71 5.38 -11.03
CA ARG A 108 1.26 5.06 -12.35
C ARG A 108 2.74 4.67 -12.25
N GLY A 109 3.54 5.42 -11.49
CA GLY A 109 4.94 5.08 -11.25
C GLY A 109 5.12 3.75 -10.51
N ALA A 110 4.19 3.37 -9.63
CA ALA A 110 4.19 2.06 -8.99
C ALA A 110 3.89 0.93 -9.99
N ILE A 111 2.89 1.11 -10.84
CA ILE A 111 2.51 0.15 -11.90
C ILE A 111 3.68 -0.07 -12.86
N ASP A 112 4.28 1.01 -13.37
CA ASP A 112 5.38 0.93 -14.33
C ASP A 112 6.58 0.19 -13.75
N LEU A 113 6.93 0.48 -12.49
CA LEU A 113 8.04 -0.18 -11.82
C LEU A 113 7.74 -1.67 -11.54
N ALA A 114 6.56 -1.99 -11.03
CA ALA A 114 6.15 -3.37 -10.77
C ALA A 114 6.13 -4.19 -12.06
N ARG A 115 5.62 -3.62 -13.16
CA ARG A 115 5.61 -4.26 -14.48
C ARG A 115 7.01 -4.52 -14.99
N ALA A 116 7.91 -3.53 -14.91
CA ALA A 116 9.30 -3.68 -15.31
C ALA A 116 10.03 -4.80 -14.53
N ARG A 117 9.60 -5.08 -13.29
CA ARG A 117 10.15 -6.13 -12.43
C ARG A 117 9.33 -7.42 -12.42
N GLN A 118 8.25 -7.49 -13.18
CA GLN A 118 7.30 -8.62 -13.21
C GLN A 118 6.67 -8.94 -11.84
N GLU A 119 6.52 -7.93 -10.97
CA GLU A 119 5.95 -8.03 -9.62
C GLU A 119 4.41 -7.91 -9.68
N LYS A 120 3.75 -8.90 -10.28
CA LYS A 120 2.30 -8.87 -10.58
C LYS A 120 1.41 -8.50 -9.38
N SER A 121 1.69 -9.02 -8.19
CA SER A 121 0.90 -8.71 -6.99
C SER A 121 0.98 -7.23 -6.61
N LEU A 122 2.15 -6.61 -6.77
CA LEU A 122 2.32 -5.18 -6.49
C LEU A 122 1.71 -4.31 -7.59
N GLU A 123 1.80 -4.75 -8.86
CA GLU A 123 1.11 -4.12 -9.99
C GLU A 123 -0.41 -4.11 -9.76
N LEU A 124 -1.00 -5.24 -9.35
CA LEU A 124 -2.43 -5.37 -9.07
C LEU A 124 -2.90 -4.37 -8.01
N ARG A 125 -2.20 -4.29 -6.88
CA ARG A 125 -2.57 -3.39 -5.78
C ARG A 125 -2.49 -1.93 -6.20
N ALA A 126 -1.45 -1.54 -6.95
CA ALA A 126 -1.34 -0.18 -7.48
C ALA A 126 -2.43 0.12 -8.54
N ALA A 127 -2.77 -0.85 -9.38
CA ALA A 127 -3.85 -0.74 -10.35
C ALA A 127 -5.22 -0.55 -9.68
N MET A 128 -5.51 -1.25 -8.59
CA MET A 128 -6.74 -1.05 -7.80
C MET A 128 -6.82 0.37 -7.24
N SER A 129 -5.75 0.87 -6.62
CA SER A 129 -5.68 2.25 -6.11
C SER A 129 -5.92 3.30 -7.21
N LEU A 130 -5.28 3.13 -8.37
CA LEU A 130 -5.48 3.99 -9.53
C LEU A 130 -6.92 3.94 -10.05
N ALA A 131 -7.49 2.74 -10.17
CA ALA A 131 -8.86 2.56 -10.63
C ALA A 131 -9.87 3.24 -9.70
N ARG A 132 -9.71 3.11 -8.38
CA ARG A 132 -10.57 3.79 -7.40
C ARG A 132 -10.46 5.32 -7.50
N LEU A 133 -9.26 5.87 -7.70
CA LEU A 133 -9.07 7.30 -7.92
C LEU A 133 -9.75 7.78 -9.22
N LEU A 134 -9.56 7.06 -10.32
CA LEU A 134 -10.17 7.40 -11.62
C LEU A 134 -11.70 7.29 -11.58
N GLN A 135 -12.23 6.28 -10.88
CA GLN A 135 -13.67 6.14 -10.64
C GLN A 135 -14.24 7.35 -9.86
N ARG A 136 -13.58 7.75 -8.76
CA ARG A 136 -13.97 8.92 -7.96
C ARG A 136 -13.90 10.24 -8.73
N THR A 137 -13.05 10.33 -9.74
CA THR A 137 -12.89 11.52 -10.59
C THR A 137 -13.74 11.47 -11.87
N GLY A 138 -14.64 10.49 -11.99
CA GLY A 138 -15.59 10.37 -13.11
C GLY A 138 -15.01 9.71 -14.37
N LYS A 139 -13.75 9.26 -14.33
CA LYS A 139 -13.04 8.65 -15.46
C LYS A 139 -13.19 7.12 -15.48
N ARG A 140 -14.44 6.63 -15.50
CA ARG A 140 -14.77 5.20 -15.34
C ARG A 140 -14.10 4.30 -16.39
N GLU A 141 -14.12 4.69 -17.66
CA GLU A 141 -13.48 3.90 -18.73
C GLU A 141 -11.97 3.78 -18.53
N GLU A 142 -11.31 4.89 -18.17
CA GLU A 142 -9.88 4.88 -17.85
C GLU A 142 -9.58 4.06 -16.59
N ALA A 143 -10.50 4.03 -15.61
CA ALA A 143 -10.35 3.28 -14.37
C ALA A 143 -10.28 1.75 -14.60
N ARG A 144 -10.98 1.25 -15.63
CA ARG A 144 -11.02 -0.18 -15.93
C ARG A 144 -9.71 -0.69 -16.53
N VAL A 145 -9.02 0.14 -17.33
CA VAL A 145 -7.87 -0.26 -18.14
C VAL A 145 -6.73 -0.87 -17.31
N PRO A 146 -6.23 -0.25 -16.23
CA PRO A 146 -5.11 -0.81 -15.46
C PRO A 146 -5.40 -2.20 -14.88
N LEU A 147 -6.61 -2.39 -14.34
CA LEU A 147 -7.03 -3.66 -13.74
C LEU A 147 -7.23 -4.75 -14.78
N ALA A 148 -7.85 -4.42 -15.91
CA ALA A 148 -8.08 -5.37 -17.00
C ALA A 148 -6.78 -5.89 -17.62
N MET A 149 -5.70 -5.09 -17.56
CA MET A 149 -4.38 -5.49 -18.07
C MET A 149 -3.65 -6.48 -17.15
N VAL A 150 -3.81 -6.37 -15.83
CA VAL A 150 -3.04 -7.17 -14.86
C VAL A 150 -3.80 -8.38 -14.31
N TYR A 151 -5.11 -8.25 -14.07
CA TYR A 151 -5.93 -9.29 -13.44
C TYR A 151 -5.94 -10.64 -14.19
N PRO A 152 -6.02 -10.69 -15.54
CA PRO A 152 -5.97 -11.97 -16.27
C PRO A 152 -4.64 -12.72 -16.12
N GLY A 153 -3.58 -12.05 -15.65
CA GLY A 153 -2.27 -12.66 -15.44
C GLY A 153 -2.18 -13.56 -14.20
N PHE A 154 -3.25 -13.67 -13.40
CA PHE A 154 -3.35 -14.53 -12.22
C PHE A 154 -4.18 -15.78 -12.51
N THR A 155 -3.60 -16.95 -12.30
CA THR A 155 -4.26 -18.26 -12.46
C THR A 155 -4.44 -19.01 -11.13
N GLU A 156 -3.78 -18.53 -10.07
CA GLU A 156 -3.76 -19.12 -8.74
C GLU A 156 -4.05 -18.04 -7.70
N GLY A 157 -4.47 -18.45 -6.50
CA GLY A 157 -4.71 -17.52 -5.40
C GLY A 157 -5.92 -16.60 -5.60
N LEU A 158 -6.85 -16.93 -6.52
CA LEU A 158 -8.04 -16.12 -6.82
C LEU A 158 -8.93 -15.86 -5.59
N GLU A 159 -8.83 -16.71 -4.57
CA GLU A 159 -9.56 -16.58 -3.29
C GLU A 159 -8.88 -15.62 -2.28
N THR A 160 -7.67 -15.14 -2.57
CA THR A 160 -7.00 -14.13 -1.74
C THR A 160 -7.80 -12.83 -1.73
N ALA A 161 -7.68 -12.07 -0.64
CA ALA A 161 -8.44 -10.83 -0.47
C ALA A 161 -8.23 -9.85 -1.63
N ASP A 162 -6.97 -9.62 -2.02
CA ASP A 162 -6.61 -8.70 -3.11
C ASP A 162 -7.23 -9.11 -4.46
N LEU A 163 -7.26 -10.41 -4.79
CA LEU A 163 -7.81 -10.89 -6.06
C LEU A 163 -9.35 -10.87 -6.07
N ARG A 164 -9.99 -11.18 -4.94
CA ARG A 164 -11.45 -11.00 -4.81
C ARG A 164 -11.87 -9.54 -4.91
N GLU A 165 -11.11 -8.64 -4.29
CA GLU A 165 -11.35 -7.19 -4.37
C GLU A 165 -11.14 -6.66 -5.79
N ALA A 166 -10.06 -7.06 -6.47
CA ALA A 166 -9.80 -6.67 -7.85
C ALA A 166 -10.91 -7.13 -8.81
N LYS A 167 -11.43 -8.35 -8.61
CA LYS A 167 -12.56 -8.88 -9.38
C LYS A 167 -13.81 -8.05 -9.16
N ALA A 168 -14.17 -7.80 -7.90
CA ALA A 168 -15.34 -6.99 -7.56
C ALA A 168 -15.24 -5.58 -8.17
N LEU A 169 -14.07 -4.96 -8.10
CA LEU A 169 -13.84 -3.65 -8.69
C LEU A 169 -13.93 -3.66 -10.23
N LEU A 170 -13.49 -4.73 -10.90
CA LEU A 170 -13.68 -4.89 -12.35
C LEU A 170 -15.15 -5.06 -12.75
N GLU A 171 -15.94 -5.74 -11.93
CA GLU A 171 -17.39 -5.86 -12.11
C GLU A 171 -18.10 -4.53 -11.86
N GLU A 172 -17.70 -3.79 -10.83
CA GLU A 172 -18.19 -2.44 -10.52
C GLU A 172 -17.86 -1.41 -11.60
N LEU A 173 -16.83 -1.65 -12.42
CA LEU A 173 -16.39 -0.80 -13.53
C LEU A 173 -16.89 -1.30 -14.91
N ALA A 174 -17.69 -2.38 -14.96
CA ALA A 174 -18.37 -2.85 -16.17
C ALA A 174 -19.62 -2.01 -16.48
#